data_AF-A0A2U3CD72-F1
#
_entry.id   AF-A0A2U3CD72-F1
#
_cell.length_a   1.000
_cell.length_b   1.000
_cell.length_c   1.000
_cell.angle_alpha   90.00
_cell.angle_beta   90.00
_cell.angle_gamma   90.00
#
_symmetry.space_group_name_H-M   'P 1'
#
loop_
_entity.id
_entity.type
_entity.pdbx_description
1 polymer ?
#
loop_
_entity_poly.entity_id
_entity_poly.type
_entity_poly.pdbx_seq_one_letter_code
_entity_poly.pdbx_strand_id
1 'polypeptide(L)'
;MRVYIIRFTFPRNVFELCMDFEKNFNNLAMILEEKDLGDSHGNLLEANYSDLEFIQLEQQLGGTGIWTLPKSVLQGDILLFQYSLGSRRRFLQVKKELYIKGLDQKYDWASLQLFEYSGIIEQAREYVIAQEEIVLKHCGKYLASAVVTGSSFYYVDDYVQQGGRIFASYGQVHLFENPLSVVGPTSLVKELPEFASHGPVSFRVFKSQKNLDFLLECLRKTNNTLPDYLTGIDLSPSLMGTKITKHNWLDLLPTLRGFLYEDQMRFMFTDFFLKALADGKVFTEKTVVKPRSKGIVDYIIQIGDILIPIEIKLNIQTEADFLEQILKYTGPAKIQLTNSESISLEHSVVVAIDQNGVYFLKGGHFDGCSSSLPILPISEITPQSILQLRRKIKDILNFPK
;
A
#
# COMPACT_ATOMS: atom_id res chain seq x y z
N MET A 1 0.10 -15.45 -2.41
CA MET A 1 1.34 -14.69 -2.16
C MET A 1 1.68 -13.96 -3.44
N ARG A 2 2.10 -12.71 -3.37
CA ARG A 2 2.56 -11.90 -4.50
C ARG A 2 4.02 -11.53 -4.32
N VAL A 3 4.67 -11.22 -5.44
CA VAL A 3 6.04 -10.72 -5.42
C VAL A 3 6.05 -9.31 -6.01
N TYR A 4 6.36 -8.35 -5.16
CA TYR A 4 6.48 -6.94 -5.51
C TYR A 4 7.93 -6.59 -5.79
N ILE A 5 8.18 -5.81 -6.83
CA ILE A 5 9.44 -5.11 -7.03
C ILE A 5 9.26 -3.69 -6.50
N ILE A 6 10.04 -3.34 -5.50
CA ILE A 6 10.18 -1.98 -4.99
C ILE A 6 11.36 -1.36 -5.72
N ARG A 7 11.08 -0.35 -6.54
CA ARG A 7 12.10 0.35 -7.30
C ARG A 7 12.43 1.68 -6.63
N PHE A 8 13.64 1.80 -6.12
CA PHE A 8 14.19 3.06 -5.64
C PHE A 8 14.68 3.89 -6.82
N THR A 9 14.43 5.20 -6.80
CA THR A 9 14.96 6.11 -7.82
C THR A 9 15.59 7.33 -7.17
N PHE A 10 16.79 7.70 -7.62
CA PHE A 10 17.45 8.91 -7.15
C PHE A 10 16.61 10.17 -7.50
N PRO A 11 16.61 11.23 -6.66
CA PRO A 11 15.95 12.50 -6.96
C PRO A 11 16.37 13.09 -8.31
N ARG A 12 15.46 13.75 -9.02
CA ARG A 12 15.69 14.25 -10.40
C ARG A 12 16.56 15.50 -10.44
N ASN A 13 16.54 16.30 -9.40
CA ASN A 13 17.26 17.57 -9.29
C ASN A 13 17.54 17.89 -7.81
N VAL A 14 18.36 18.91 -7.57
CA VAL A 14 18.73 19.33 -6.21
C VAL A 14 17.51 19.73 -5.39
N PHE A 15 16.51 20.35 -6.03
CA PHE A 15 15.28 20.75 -5.36
C PHE A 15 14.53 19.55 -4.76
N GLU A 16 14.28 18.50 -5.55
CA GLU A 16 13.62 17.27 -5.08
C GLU A 16 14.42 16.63 -3.93
N LEU A 17 15.75 16.59 -4.03
CA LEU A 17 16.63 16.09 -2.97
C LEU A 17 16.52 16.92 -1.68
N CYS A 18 16.47 18.25 -1.78
CA CYS A 18 16.37 19.14 -0.61
C CYS A 18 14.99 19.07 0.05
N MET A 19 13.92 18.95 -0.75
CA MET A 19 12.57 18.70 -0.23
C MET A 19 12.53 17.39 0.56
N ASP A 20 13.21 16.35 0.11
CA ASP A 20 13.30 15.08 0.83
C ASP A 20 14.06 15.24 2.17
N PHE A 21 15.09 16.10 2.25
CA PHE A 21 15.76 16.41 3.52
C PHE A 21 14.90 17.22 4.48
N GLU A 22 14.24 18.28 4.03
CA GLU A 22 13.36 19.10 4.88
C GLU A 22 12.24 18.26 5.51
N LYS A 23 11.63 17.38 4.70
CA LYS A 23 10.63 16.40 5.15
C LYS A 23 11.15 15.49 6.27
N ASN A 24 12.40 15.08 6.21
CA ASN A 24 13.02 14.20 7.20
C ASN A 24 13.57 14.98 8.41
N PHE A 25 13.97 16.24 8.24
CA PHE A 25 14.49 17.11 9.30
C PHE A 25 13.38 17.53 10.28
N ASN A 26 12.20 17.89 9.76
CA ASN A 26 11.03 18.18 10.59
C ASN A 26 10.58 16.98 11.45
N ASN A 27 10.86 15.75 11.00
CA ASN A 27 10.55 14.53 11.75
C ASN A 27 11.52 14.26 12.90
N LEU A 28 12.81 14.56 12.71
CA LEU A 28 13.83 14.34 13.75
C LEU A 28 13.79 15.43 14.83
N ALA A 29 13.60 16.70 14.46
CA ALA A 29 13.50 17.81 15.41
C ALA A 29 12.34 17.61 16.39
N MET A 30 11.21 17.09 15.91
CA MET A 30 10.03 16.85 16.75
C MET A 30 10.08 15.59 17.62
N ILE A 31 10.70 14.49 17.15
CA ILE A 31 10.97 13.31 17.99
C ILE A 31 11.86 13.68 19.19
N LEU A 32 12.69 14.72 19.05
CA LEU A 32 13.56 15.24 20.10
C LEU A 32 12.86 16.27 21.00
N GLU A 33 11.78 16.92 20.57
CA GLU A 33 10.95 17.80 21.41
C GLU A 33 9.93 17.04 22.26
N GLU A 34 9.40 15.89 21.79
CA GLU A 34 8.49 15.06 22.59
C GLU A 34 9.19 14.22 23.67
N LYS A 35 10.50 14.04 23.56
CA LYS A 35 11.32 13.44 24.62
C LYS A 35 12.06 14.55 25.33
N ASP A 36 11.58 14.91 26.52
CA ASP A 36 12.16 15.88 27.46
C ASP A 36 13.61 15.46 27.88
N LEU A 37 14.53 15.49 26.93
CA LEU A 37 15.93 15.11 27.03
C LEU A 37 16.72 16.40 27.21
N GLY A 38 16.73 16.87 28.45
CA GLY A 38 17.50 18.04 28.88
C GLY A 38 18.98 17.97 28.46
N ASP A 39 19.51 19.13 28.09
CA ASP A 39 20.93 19.49 27.90
C ASP A 39 21.84 18.55 27.08
N SER A 40 21.30 17.56 26.36
CA SER A 40 22.01 16.84 25.30
C SER A 40 21.80 17.44 23.90
N HIS A 41 21.38 18.71 23.82
CA HIS A 41 21.15 19.43 22.57
C HIS A 41 22.41 19.57 21.69
N GLY A 42 23.61 19.47 22.26
CA GLY A 42 24.87 19.66 21.53
C GLY A 42 25.40 18.42 20.79
N ASN A 43 25.05 17.21 21.21
CA ASN A 43 25.69 15.98 20.71
C ASN A 43 24.79 15.08 19.85
N LEU A 44 23.49 15.39 19.73
CA LEU A 44 22.56 14.66 18.84
C LEU A 44 22.45 15.29 17.45
N LEU A 45 22.86 16.56 17.28
CA LEU A 45 23.09 17.18 15.96
C LEU A 45 24.36 16.64 15.29
N GLU A 46 25.25 15.99 16.05
CA GLU A 46 26.43 15.25 15.54
C GLU A 46 26.12 13.78 15.21
N ALA A 47 24.87 13.33 15.36
CA ALA A 47 24.43 12.07 14.76
C ALA A 47 24.41 12.28 13.23
N ASN A 48 25.56 12.02 12.62
CA ASN A 48 25.83 12.19 11.21
C ASN A 48 24.63 11.75 10.35
N TYR A 49 24.13 12.69 9.55
CA TYR A 49 23.16 12.49 8.47
C TYR A 49 23.68 11.58 7.33
N SER A 50 24.76 10.82 7.57
CA SER A 50 25.29 9.77 6.71
C SER A 50 24.37 8.55 6.58
N ASP A 51 23.28 8.50 7.35
CA ASP A 51 22.40 7.33 7.45
C ASP A 51 21.19 7.38 6.51
N LEU A 52 21.15 8.31 5.55
CA LEU A 52 20.00 8.49 4.67
C LEU A 52 19.93 7.39 3.58
N GLU A 53 18.87 6.60 3.70
CA GLU A 53 18.27 5.58 2.82
C GLU A 53 19.13 4.41 2.31
N PHE A 54 20.36 4.56 1.85
CA PHE A 54 21.11 3.42 1.27
C PHE A 54 22.18 2.81 2.20
N ILE A 55 22.82 3.60 3.04
CA ILE A 55 23.68 3.07 4.12
C ILE A 55 22.80 2.40 5.20
N GLN A 56 21.61 2.96 5.42
CA GLN A 56 20.53 2.27 6.11
C GLN A 56 19.96 1.07 5.33
N LEU A 57 20.01 0.98 3.99
CA LEU A 57 19.63 -0.28 3.32
C LEU A 57 20.58 -1.42 3.74
N GLU A 58 21.90 -1.27 3.84
CA GLU A 58 22.75 -2.38 4.35
C GLU A 58 22.56 -2.69 5.84
N GLN A 59 22.27 -1.68 6.69
CA GLN A 59 22.08 -1.87 8.14
C GLN A 59 20.63 -2.22 8.56
N GLN A 60 19.61 -1.70 7.86
CA GLN A 60 18.18 -1.98 8.07
C GLN A 60 17.69 -3.18 7.26
N LEU A 61 18.29 -3.49 6.10
CA LEU A 61 18.04 -4.78 5.43
C LEU A 61 18.78 -5.95 6.13
N GLY A 62 19.46 -5.71 7.25
CA GLY A 62 19.84 -6.77 8.18
C GLY A 62 18.73 -7.16 9.16
N GLY A 63 17.61 -6.42 9.19
CA GLY A 63 16.60 -6.51 10.25
C GLY A 63 15.14 -6.42 9.76
N THR A 64 14.22 -6.27 10.72
CA THR A 64 12.79 -6.04 10.49
C THR A 64 12.50 -4.54 10.43
N GLY A 65 11.54 -4.10 9.62
CA GLY A 65 11.21 -2.68 9.52
C GLY A 65 9.80 -2.41 9.02
N ILE A 66 9.48 -1.14 8.77
CA ILE A 66 8.23 -0.66 8.19
C ILE A 66 8.59 0.19 6.97
N TRP A 67 7.87 0.05 5.86
CA TRP A 67 8.14 0.81 4.63
C TRP A 67 6.85 1.26 3.93
N THR A 68 6.94 2.33 3.13
CA THR A 68 5.83 2.79 2.28
C THR A 68 5.50 1.73 1.24
N LEU A 69 4.29 1.17 1.28
CA LEU A 69 3.84 0.10 0.38
C LEU A 69 2.44 0.36 -0.18
N PRO A 70 2.09 -0.23 -1.34
CA PRO A 70 0.74 -0.11 -1.90
C PRO A 70 -0.34 -0.69 -1.00
N LYS A 71 -1.57 -0.17 -1.12
CA LYS A 71 -2.78 -0.69 -0.44
C LYS A 71 -2.99 -2.19 -0.64
N SER A 72 -2.58 -2.69 -1.80
CA SER A 72 -2.75 -4.09 -2.18
C SER A 72 -1.93 -5.04 -1.32
N VAL A 73 -0.80 -4.64 -0.75
CA VAL A 73 0.14 -5.55 -0.05
C VAL A 73 -0.50 -6.20 1.18
N LEU A 74 -0.27 -7.52 1.33
CA LEU A 74 -0.75 -8.34 2.43
C LEU A 74 0.41 -9.06 3.13
N GLN A 75 0.16 -9.50 4.37
CA GLN A 75 1.07 -10.38 5.08
C GLN A 75 1.41 -11.64 4.25
N GLY A 76 2.69 -12.00 4.25
CA GLY A 76 3.22 -13.13 3.49
C GLY A 76 3.56 -12.81 2.04
N ASP A 77 3.25 -11.62 1.53
CA ASP A 77 3.79 -11.17 0.25
C ASP A 77 5.32 -10.96 0.31
N ILE A 78 5.96 -10.96 -0.85
CA ILE A 78 7.41 -10.83 -0.98
C ILE A 78 7.75 -9.49 -1.60
N LEU A 79 8.78 -8.85 -1.06
CA LEU A 79 9.38 -7.62 -1.58
C LEU A 79 10.73 -7.95 -2.22
N LEU A 80 10.95 -7.47 -3.44
CA LEU A 80 12.23 -7.47 -4.13
C LEU A 80 12.70 -6.04 -4.30
N PHE A 81 13.85 -5.74 -3.71
CA PHE A 81 14.44 -4.42 -3.72
C PHE A 81 15.29 -4.21 -4.97
N GLN A 82 14.98 -3.18 -5.74
CA GLN A 82 15.66 -2.87 -6.99
C GLN A 82 16.09 -1.40 -7.02
N TYR A 83 17.34 -1.15 -7.40
CA TYR A 83 17.75 0.21 -7.72
C TYR A 83 17.49 0.54 -9.20
N SER A 84 16.78 1.63 -9.48
CA SER A 84 16.44 2.04 -10.84
C SER A 84 17.69 2.29 -11.70
N LEU A 85 17.64 1.84 -12.96
CA LEU A 85 18.69 2.14 -13.94
C LEU A 85 18.80 3.66 -14.22
N GLY A 86 17.68 4.39 -14.12
CA GLY A 86 17.64 5.83 -14.33
C GLY A 86 18.31 6.64 -13.22
N SER A 87 18.52 6.04 -12.04
CA SER A 87 19.13 6.69 -10.87
C SER A 87 20.52 7.21 -11.18
N ARG A 88 21.33 6.50 -11.96
CA ARG A 88 22.70 6.94 -12.30
C ARG A 88 22.71 8.30 -13.01
N ARG A 89 21.82 8.48 -14.00
CA ARG A 89 21.74 9.75 -14.75
C ARG A 89 21.30 10.88 -13.82
N ARG A 90 20.28 10.61 -13.01
CA ARG A 90 19.73 11.57 -12.04
C ARG A 90 20.77 11.98 -11.00
N PHE A 91 21.47 11.01 -10.41
CA PHE A 91 22.60 11.24 -9.51
C PHE A 91 23.66 12.15 -10.11
N LEU A 92 24.15 11.84 -11.31
CA LEU A 92 25.16 12.66 -11.97
C LEU A 92 24.67 14.08 -12.26
N GLN A 93 23.38 14.24 -12.57
CA GLN A 93 22.75 15.54 -12.75
C GLN A 93 22.69 16.32 -11.44
N VAL A 94 22.15 15.73 -10.37
CA VAL A 94 22.06 16.35 -9.04
C VAL A 94 23.45 16.72 -8.52
N LYS A 95 24.41 15.79 -8.63
CA LYS A 95 25.81 16.03 -8.29
C LYS A 95 26.34 17.24 -9.06
N LYS A 96 26.16 17.31 -10.38
CA LYS A 96 26.57 18.47 -11.17
C LYS A 96 25.92 19.75 -10.66
N GLU A 97 24.60 19.74 -10.43
CA GLU A 97 23.83 20.90 -9.98
C GLU A 97 24.32 21.46 -8.64
N LEU A 98 24.64 20.61 -7.65
CA LEU A 98 25.12 21.04 -6.33
C LEU A 98 26.45 21.83 -6.35
N TYR A 99 27.25 21.64 -7.39
CA TYR A 99 28.56 22.29 -7.56
C TYR A 99 28.55 23.40 -8.64
N ILE A 100 27.38 23.78 -9.16
CA ILE A 100 27.25 24.94 -10.06
C ILE A 100 27.34 26.24 -9.26
N LYS A 101 28.11 27.22 -9.78
CA LYS A 101 28.09 28.60 -9.27
C LYS A 101 26.74 29.27 -9.56
N GLY A 102 26.12 29.89 -8.56
CA GLY A 102 24.82 30.56 -8.71
C GLY A 102 23.61 29.65 -8.49
N LEU A 103 23.75 28.55 -7.76
CA LEU A 103 22.66 27.62 -7.42
C LEU A 103 21.49 28.32 -6.68
N ASP A 104 21.83 29.31 -5.85
CA ASP A 104 20.92 30.23 -5.16
C ASP A 104 20.06 31.05 -6.12
N GLN A 105 20.56 31.39 -7.31
CA GLN A 105 19.81 32.13 -8.33
C GLN A 105 18.93 31.23 -9.19
N LYS A 106 19.18 29.91 -9.20
CA LYS A 106 18.42 28.93 -9.99
C LYS A 106 17.08 28.57 -9.35
N TYR A 107 16.97 28.68 -8.03
CA TYR A 107 15.80 28.27 -7.26
C TYR A 107 15.37 29.36 -6.30
N ASP A 108 14.06 29.61 -6.21
CA ASP A 108 13.49 30.55 -5.25
C ASP A 108 13.28 29.85 -3.90
N TRP A 109 14.35 29.73 -3.13
CA TRP A 109 14.37 29.02 -1.85
C TRP A 109 13.44 29.64 -0.78
N ALA A 110 13.20 30.95 -0.86
CA ALA A 110 12.38 31.68 0.11
C ALA A 110 10.89 31.39 -0.03
N SER A 111 10.37 31.24 -1.26
CA SER A 111 8.96 30.85 -1.47
C SER A 111 8.67 29.41 -1.07
N LEU A 112 9.71 28.61 -0.82
CA LEU A 112 9.62 27.21 -0.46
C LEU A 112 9.65 26.96 1.05
N GLN A 113 9.73 28.02 1.88
CA GLN A 113 9.81 27.92 3.33
C GLN A 113 11.01 27.10 3.85
N LEU A 114 12.06 26.95 3.06
CA LEU A 114 13.30 26.28 3.47
C LEU A 114 14.12 27.24 4.36
N PHE A 115 13.80 27.25 5.66
CA PHE A 115 14.27 28.24 6.65
C PHE A 115 15.80 28.33 6.80
N GLU A 116 16.54 27.28 6.43
CA GLU A 116 18.03 27.24 6.44
C GLU A 116 18.61 26.56 5.19
N TYR A 117 18.37 27.15 4.01
CA TYR A 117 18.80 26.56 2.73
C TYR A 117 20.32 26.28 2.64
N SER A 118 21.19 27.04 3.32
CA SER A 118 22.63 26.79 3.32
C SER A 118 23.00 25.47 4.00
N GLY A 119 22.37 25.16 5.15
CA GLY A 119 22.58 23.91 5.88
C GLY A 119 22.07 22.71 5.09
N ILE A 120 20.88 22.82 4.49
CA ILE A 120 20.27 21.75 3.68
C ILE A 120 21.09 21.45 2.43
N ILE A 121 21.67 22.46 1.78
CA ILE A 121 22.52 22.26 0.60
C ILE A 121 23.84 21.56 0.95
N GLU A 122 24.46 21.88 2.09
CA GLU A 122 25.66 21.15 2.53
C GLU A 122 25.33 19.70 2.88
N GLN A 123 24.23 19.44 3.60
CA GLN A 123 23.74 18.08 3.84
C GLN A 123 23.48 17.32 2.54
N ALA A 124 22.90 17.98 1.54
CA ALA A 124 22.68 17.39 0.22
C ALA A 124 23.98 17.03 -0.51
N ARG A 125 25.05 17.82 -0.34
CA ARG A 125 26.38 17.52 -0.87
C ARG A 125 26.99 16.31 -0.17
N GLU A 126 26.98 16.29 1.16
CA GLU A 126 27.49 15.18 1.95
C GLU A 126 26.78 13.87 1.60
N TYR A 127 25.44 13.92 1.48
CA TYR A 127 24.65 12.79 1.04
C TYR A 127 25.05 12.31 -0.36
N VAL A 128 25.16 13.21 -1.34
CA VAL A 128 25.56 12.84 -2.70
C VAL A 128 26.97 12.23 -2.74
N ILE A 129 27.89 12.70 -1.90
CA ILE A 129 29.23 12.10 -1.75
C ILE A 129 29.11 10.68 -1.15
N ALA A 130 28.37 10.53 -0.04
CA ALA A 130 28.19 9.24 0.63
C ALA A 130 27.49 8.19 -0.26
N GLN A 131 26.58 8.62 -1.12
CA GLN A 131 25.82 7.75 -2.01
C GLN A 131 26.56 7.39 -3.31
N GLU A 132 27.71 7.99 -3.60
CA GLU A 132 28.35 7.86 -4.91
C GLU A 132 28.73 6.41 -5.24
N GLU A 133 29.47 5.74 -4.36
CA GLU A 133 29.91 4.36 -4.60
C GLU A 133 28.70 3.44 -4.77
N ILE A 134 27.75 3.58 -3.86
CA ILE A 134 26.50 2.84 -3.80
C ILE A 134 25.72 2.97 -5.12
N VAL A 135 25.44 4.21 -5.55
CA VAL A 135 24.67 4.49 -6.75
C VAL A 135 25.40 3.94 -7.97
N LEU A 136 26.70 4.22 -8.10
CA LEU A 136 27.45 3.80 -9.27
C LEU A 136 27.61 2.27 -9.36
N LYS A 137 27.73 1.58 -8.21
CA LYS A 137 27.91 0.12 -8.13
C LYS A 137 26.59 -0.66 -8.24
N HIS A 138 25.50 -0.13 -7.70
CA HIS A 138 24.24 -0.88 -7.52
C HIS A 138 23.08 -0.40 -8.40
N CYS A 139 23.21 0.73 -9.12
CA CYS A 139 22.21 1.17 -10.09
C CYS A 139 21.85 0.07 -11.10
N GLY A 140 20.55 -0.11 -11.33
CA GLY A 140 20.05 -1.10 -12.27
C GLY A 140 20.29 -2.53 -11.80
N LYS A 141 20.21 -2.80 -10.49
CA LYS A 141 20.34 -4.16 -9.94
C LYS A 141 19.21 -4.49 -8.95
N TYR A 142 18.88 -5.76 -8.86
CA TYR A 142 18.15 -6.33 -7.71
C TYR A 142 19.15 -6.55 -6.58
N LEU A 143 18.81 -6.07 -5.39
CA LEU A 143 19.73 -5.96 -4.27
C LEU A 143 19.39 -6.94 -3.15
N ALA A 144 18.10 -7.14 -2.89
CA ALA A 144 17.65 -7.87 -1.72
C ALA A 144 16.20 -8.35 -1.84
N SER A 145 15.78 -9.18 -0.90
CA SER A 145 14.40 -9.63 -0.74
C SER A 145 13.93 -9.67 0.71
N ALA A 146 12.63 -9.48 0.95
CA ALA A 146 12.04 -9.62 2.28
C ALA A 146 10.62 -10.18 2.21
N VAL A 147 10.15 -10.77 3.32
CA VAL A 147 8.75 -11.18 3.50
C VAL A 147 8.00 -10.07 4.23
N VAL A 148 6.80 -9.74 3.77
CA VAL A 148 5.89 -8.82 4.47
C VAL A 148 5.33 -9.53 5.71
N THR A 149 5.49 -8.91 6.88
CA THR A 149 5.08 -9.48 8.18
C THR A 149 3.75 -8.94 8.67
N GLY A 150 3.24 -7.85 8.11
CA GLY A 150 1.92 -7.30 8.40
C GLY A 150 1.27 -6.68 7.17
N SER A 151 -0.06 -6.66 7.12
CA SER A 151 -0.81 -6.01 6.04
C SER A 151 -0.56 -4.51 6.00
N SER A 152 -0.75 -3.90 4.82
CA SER A 152 -0.64 -2.44 4.69
C SER A 152 -1.65 -1.72 5.58
N PHE A 153 -1.23 -0.65 6.22
CA PHE A 153 -2.05 0.21 7.09
C PHE A 153 -1.78 1.69 6.79
N TYR A 154 -2.74 2.54 7.14
CA TYR A 154 -2.60 3.98 7.09
C TYR A 154 -1.91 4.48 8.37
N TYR A 155 -0.85 5.26 8.22
CA TYR A 155 -0.18 5.90 9.35
C TYR A 155 -0.77 7.29 9.58
N VAL A 156 -1.44 7.45 10.72
CA VAL A 156 -2.08 8.70 11.14
C VAL A 156 -1.05 9.51 11.92
N ASP A 157 -0.15 10.14 11.18
CA ASP A 157 0.75 11.12 11.73
C ASP A 157 1.01 12.17 10.65
N ASP A 158 0.75 13.43 10.97
CA ASP A 158 0.93 14.54 10.05
C ASP A 158 2.41 14.80 9.73
N TYR A 159 3.31 14.22 10.50
CA TYR A 159 4.75 14.31 10.32
C TYR A 159 5.29 13.29 9.31
N VAL A 160 4.55 12.21 8.98
CA VAL A 160 5.03 11.27 7.96
C VAL A 160 4.82 11.80 6.55
N GLN A 161 5.87 12.47 6.06
CA GLN A 161 5.98 13.05 4.72
C GLN A 161 6.80 12.20 3.73
N GLN A 162 7.09 10.93 4.06
CA GLN A 162 7.48 9.97 3.03
C GLN A 162 6.35 9.88 1.99
N GLY A 163 6.67 9.66 0.71
CA GLY A 163 5.78 9.90 -0.43
C GLY A 163 4.40 9.20 -0.46
N GLY A 164 4.01 8.45 0.59
CA GLY A 164 2.66 7.99 0.88
C GLY A 164 2.44 7.78 2.39
N ARG A 165 1.16 7.77 2.83
CA ARG A 165 0.75 7.49 4.23
C ARG A 165 0.44 6.01 4.48
N ILE A 166 0.84 5.13 3.58
CA ILE A 166 0.49 3.71 3.60
C ILE A 166 1.74 2.89 3.79
N PHE A 167 1.78 2.13 4.86
CA PHE A 167 2.95 1.41 5.31
C PHE A 167 2.65 -0.06 5.53
N ALA A 168 3.65 -0.92 5.40
CA ALA A 168 3.56 -2.28 5.94
C ALA A 168 4.89 -2.72 6.54
N SER A 169 4.81 -3.63 7.51
CA SER A 169 5.98 -4.22 8.14
C SER A 169 6.58 -5.30 7.26
N TYR A 170 7.91 -5.40 7.26
CA TYR A 170 8.65 -6.47 6.60
C TYR A 170 9.59 -7.14 7.60
N GLY A 171 9.80 -8.44 7.38
CA GLY A 171 10.67 -9.30 8.17
C GLY A 171 12.15 -9.09 7.85
N GLN A 172 12.99 -9.99 8.34
CA GLN A 172 14.43 -9.92 8.04
C GLN A 172 14.68 -9.90 6.54
N VAL A 173 15.43 -8.91 6.07
CA VAL A 173 15.77 -8.82 4.67
C VAL A 173 17.00 -9.69 4.39
N HIS A 174 16.97 -10.30 3.20
CA HIS A 174 18.05 -11.09 2.66
C HIS A 174 18.75 -10.29 1.56
N LEU A 175 19.98 -9.86 1.84
CA LEU A 175 20.86 -9.20 0.86
C LEU A 175 21.43 -10.24 -0.11
N PHE A 176 21.40 -9.93 -1.41
CA PHE A 176 22.05 -10.74 -2.42
C PHE A 176 23.56 -10.43 -2.43
N GLU A 177 24.38 -11.43 -2.11
CA GLU A 177 25.85 -11.34 -2.17
C GLU A 177 26.36 -10.83 -3.53
N ASN A 178 25.68 -11.25 -4.59
CA ASN A 178 25.96 -10.89 -5.97
C ASN A 178 24.72 -10.24 -6.60
N PRO A 179 24.50 -8.92 -6.41
CA PRO A 179 23.33 -8.21 -6.90
C PRO A 179 23.12 -8.39 -8.41
N LEU A 180 21.90 -8.77 -8.80
CA LEU A 180 21.60 -9.15 -10.17
C LEU A 180 21.26 -7.93 -11.03
N SER A 181 22.02 -7.72 -12.11
CA SER A 181 21.75 -6.69 -13.10
C SER A 181 20.35 -6.83 -13.73
N VAL A 182 19.66 -5.71 -13.91
CA VAL A 182 18.39 -5.60 -14.65
C VAL A 182 18.60 -5.43 -16.15
N VAL A 183 19.86 -5.29 -16.59
CA VAL A 183 20.27 -5.19 -17.99
C VAL A 183 20.81 -6.55 -18.44
N GLY A 184 20.51 -6.95 -19.67
CA GLY A 184 20.91 -8.25 -20.23
C GLY A 184 19.75 -9.26 -20.25
N PRO A 185 19.97 -10.54 -19.92
CA PRO A 185 18.94 -11.59 -19.95
C PRO A 185 17.69 -11.26 -19.12
N THR A 186 17.87 -10.58 -18.00
CA THR A 186 16.80 -10.11 -17.07
C THR A 186 15.98 -8.95 -17.62
N SER A 187 16.32 -8.43 -18.81
CA SER A 187 15.57 -7.34 -19.46
C SER A 187 14.13 -7.72 -19.79
N LEU A 188 13.81 -9.02 -19.92
CA LEU A 188 12.46 -9.54 -20.11
C LEU A 188 11.54 -9.27 -18.90
N VAL A 189 12.10 -9.10 -17.69
CA VAL A 189 11.35 -8.69 -16.49
C VAL A 189 10.99 -7.20 -16.52
N LYS A 190 11.61 -6.38 -17.40
CA LYS A 190 11.31 -4.95 -17.54
C LYS A 190 9.90 -4.67 -18.08
N GLU A 191 9.27 -5.65 -18.70
CA GLU A 191 7.91 -5.53 -19.25
C GLU A 191 6.82 -5.59 -18.17
N LEU A 192 7.17 -5.83 -16.89
CA LEU A 192 6.18 -5.73 -15.82
C LEU A 192 5.69 -4.28 -15.72
N PRO A 193 4.39 -4.01 -15.97
CA PRO A 193 3.85 -2.66 -15.88
C PRO A 193 3.96 -2.15 -14.45
N GLU A 194 4.28 -0.87 -14.31
CA GLU A 194 4.14 -0.15 -13.05
C GLU A 194 2.65 -0.03 -12.72
N PHE A 195 2.29 -0.32 -11.47
CA PHE A 195 0.88 -0.31 -11.03
C PHE A 195 0.62 0.67 -9.88
N ALA A 196 1.68 1.16 -9.22
CA ALA A 196 1.61 2.20 -8.20
C ALA A 196 2.94 2.95 -8.09
N SER A 197 2.90 4.19 -7.60
CA SER A 197 4.06 5.05 -7.38
C SER A 197 3.82 6.00 -6.21
N HIS A 198 4.81 6.18 -5.34
CA HIS A 198 4.80 7.06 -4.18
C HIS A 198 6.14 7.81 -4.13
N GLY A 199 6.15 9.06 -4.60
CA GLY A 199 7.38 9.87 -4.67
C GLY A 199 8.48 9.18 -5.51
N PRO A 200 9.70 8.98 -4.96
CA PRO A 200 10.81 8.35 -5.68
C PRO A 200 10.70 6.82 -5.81
N VAL A 201 9.68 6.20 -5.20
CA VAL A 201 9.49 4.75 -5.16
C VAL A 201 8.37 4.32 -6.11
N SER A 202 8.64 3.34 -6.96
CA SER A 202 7.60 2.73 -7.79
C SER A 202 7.50 1.22 -7.62
N PHE A 203 6.28 0.70 -7.84
CA PHE A 203 5.93 -0.68 -7.53
C PHE A 203 5.53 -1.44 -8.79
N ARG A 204 6.09 -2.65 -8.92
CA ARG A 204 5.72 -3.64 -9.95
C ARG A 204 5.38 -4.94 -9.27
N VAL A 205 4.56 -5.78 -9.91
CA VAL A 205 4.18 -7.07 -9.34
C VAL A 205 4.38 -8.15 -10.39
N PHE A 206 4.93 -9.29 -9.97
CA PHE A 206 5.04 -10.45 -10.83
C PHE A 206 3.65 -11.00 -11.15
N LYS A 207 3.46 -11.29 -12.43
CA LYS A 207 2.18 -11.68 -13.02
C LYS A 207 2.16 -13.10 -13.58
N SER A 208 3.33 -13.73 -13.68
CA SER A 208 3.50 -15.08 -14.19
C SER A 208 4.60 -15.81 -13.42
N GLN A 209 4.38 -17.10 -13.15
CA GLN A 209 5.39 -17.97 -12.54
C GLN A 209 6.64 -18.03 -13.41
N LYS A 210 6.48 -18.14 -14.74
CA LYS A 210 7.59 -18.13 -15.71
C LYS A 210 8.55 -16.95 -15.53
N ASN A 211 8.05 -15.74 -15.33
CA ASN A 211 8.91 -14.56 -15.16
C ASN A 211 9.64 -14.59 -13.82
N LEU A 212 8.98 -15.08 -12.77
CA LEU A 212 9.59 -15.25 -11.46
C LEU A 212 10.68 -16.32 -11.50
N ASP A 213 10.38 -17.51 -12.05
CA ASP A 213 11.33 -18.62 -12.18
C ASP A 213 12.58 -18.19 -12.95
N PHE A 214 12.40 -17.45 -14.04
CA PHE A 214 13.50 -16.92 -14.82
C PHE A 214 14.37 -15.94 -14.01
N LEU A 215 13.76 -15.06 -13.20
CA LEU A 215 14.51 -14.17 -12.30
C LEU A 215 15.29 -14.99 -11.26
N LEU A 216 14.64 -15.97 -10.62
CA LEU A 216 15.26 -16.82 -9.61
C LEU A 216 16.40 -17.66 -10.20
N GLU A 217 16.26 -18.17 -11.42
CA GLU A 217 17.34 -18.83 -12.17
C GLU A 217 18.52 -17.88 -12.41
N CYS A 218 18.25 -16.64 -12.82
CA CYS A 218 19.29 -15.64 -12.99
C CYS A 218 20.03 -15.34 -11.67
N LEU A 219 19.31 -15.22 -10.55
CA LEU A 219 19.91 -15.01 -9.22
C LEU A 219 20.77 -16.20 -8.78
N ARG A 220 20.35 -17.43 -9.07
CA ARG A 220 21.15 -18.64 -8.79
C ARG A 220 22.42 -18.69 -9.63
N LYS A 221 22.35 -18.33 -10.92
CA LYS A 221 23.51 -18.28 -11.82
C LYS A 221 24.57 -17.25 -11.41
N THR A 222 24.20 -16.24 -10.63
CA THR A 222 25.15 -15.28 -10.05
C THR A 222 25.70 -15.75 -8.69
N ASN A 223 25.56 -17.03 -8.34
CA ASN A 223 26.03 -17.61 -7.08
C ASN A 223 25.44 -16.94 -5.83
N ASN A 224 24.16 -16.53 -5.86
CA ASN A 224 23.47 -16.16 -4.63
C ASN A 224 22.88 -17.39 -3.95
N THR A 225 23.04 -17.47 -2.62
CA THR A 225 22.18 -18.32 -1.78
C THR A 225 20.80 -17.69 -1.72
N LEU A 226 19.73 -18.44 -2.02
CA LEU A 226 18.37 -17.92 -1.96
C LEU A 226 17.66 -18.40 -0.70
N PRO A 227 16.91 -17.53 0.00
CA PRO A 227 16.12 -17.92 1.15
C PRO A 227 14.92 -18.79 0.74
N ASP A 228 14.49 -19.69 1.64
CA ASP A 228 13.43 -20.66 1.37
C ASP A 228 12.14 -20.01 0.88
N TYR A 229 11.77 -18.87 1.47
CA TYR A 229 10.56 -18.12 1.10
C TYR A 229 10.58 -17.61 -0.35
N LEU A 230 11.75 -17.44 -0.97
CA LEU A 230 11.85 -17.09 -2.41
C LEU A 230 11.71 -18.31 -3.31
N THR A 231 12.10 -19.49 -2.84
CA THR A 231 12.10 -20.71 -3.65
C THR A 231 10.77 -21.46 -3.63
N GLY A 232 9.98 -21.29 -2.56
CA GLY A 232 8.65 -21.90 -2.41
C GLY A 232 7.48 -21.10 -2.99
N ILE A 233 7.75 -20.11 -3.85
CA ILE A 233 6.70 -19.23 -4.39
C ILE A 233 5.96 -19.90 -5.54
N ASP A 234 4.64 -20.04 -5.37
CA ASP A 234 3.71 -20.37 -6.45
C ASP A 234 2.78 -19.18 -6.73
N LEU A 235 2.92 -18.62 -7.93
CA LEU A 235 2.06 -17.58 -8.50
C LEU A 235 0.91 -18.17 -9.33
N SER A 236 0.77 -19.50 -9.37
CA SER A 236 -0.28 -20.21 -10.12
C SER A 236 -1.53 -20.43 -9.26
N PRO A 237 -2.74 -20.37 -9.84
CA PRO A 237 -3.08 -19.84 -11.16
C PRO A 237 -3.08 -18.31 -11.10
N SER A 238 -2.29 -17.67 -11.98
CA SER A 238 -2.37 -16.22 -12.11
C SER A 238 -3.76 -15.85 -12.63
N LEU A 239 -4.41 -14.90 -11.97
CA LEU A 239 -5.78 -14.48 -12.28
C LEU A 239 -5.94 -13.87 -13.67
N MET A 240 -4.84 -13.53 -14.34
CA MET A 240 -4.89 -12.94 -15.67
C MET A 240 -5.20 -14.00 -16.72
N GLY A 241 -6.46 -13.99 -17.18
CA GLY A 241 -6.97 -14.85 -18.24
C GLY A 241 -8.00 -15.87 -17.77
N THR A 242 -8.12 -16.11 -16.47
CA THR A 242 -9.14 -17.00 -15.92
C THR A 242 -10.51 -16.33 -16.00
N LYS A 243 -11.41 -16.91 -16.80
CA LYS A 243 -12.79 -16.43 -16.89
C LYS A 243 -13.57 -16.81 -15.62
N ILE A 244 -13.84 -15.81 -14.78
CA ILE A 244 -14.69 -15.97 -13.60
C ILE A 244 -16.15 -15.90 -14.03
N THR A 245 -16.94 -16.82 -13.48
CA THR A 245 -18.35 -17.02 -13.80
C THR A 245 -19.13 -17.28 -12.51
N LYS A 246 -20.46 -17.22 -12.62
CA LYS A 246 -21.36 -17.57 -11.52
C LYS A 246 -21.18 -18.99 -10.96
N HIS A 247 -20.52 -19.88 -11.71
CA HIS A 247 -20.36 -21.29 -11.34
C HIS A 247 -19.00 -21.64 -10.73
N ASN A 248 -17.95 -20.87 -11.01
CA ASN A 248 -16.59 -21.19 -10.60
C ASN A 248 -15.95 -20.14 -9.68
N TRP A 249 -16.63 -19.02 -9.40
CA TRP A 249 -16.04 -17.94 -8.60
C TRP A 249 -15.66 -18.39 -7.18
N LEU A 250 -16.44 -19.26 -6.55
CA LEU A 250 -16.13 -19.82 -5.22
C LEU A 250 -14.90 -20.74 -5.27
N ASP A 251 -14.83 -21.62 -6.26
CA ASP A 251 -13.68 -22.54 -6.43
C ASP A 251 -12.39 -21.77 -6.73
N LEU A 252 -12.52 -20.63 -7.41
CA LEU A 252 -11.42 -19.74 -7.71
C LEU A 252 -11.09 -18.81 -6.54
N LEU A 253 -11.97 -18.62 -5.55
CA LEU A 253 -11.76 -17.65 -4.46
C LEU A 253 -10.49 -17.90 -3.62
N PRO A 254 -10.12 -19.13 -3.26
CA PRO A 254 -8.84 -19.41 -2.61
C PRO A 254 -7.62 -19.03 -3.48
N THR A 255 -7.80 -19.05 -4.80
CA THR A 255 -6.80 -18.65 -5.81
C THR A 255 -6.86 -17.17 -6.15
N LEU A 256 -7.97 -16.48 -5.82
CA LEU A 256 -8.16 -15.03 -5.89
C LEU A 256 -7.38 -14.35 -4.75
N ARG A 257 -6.07 -14.57 -4.68
CA ARG A 257 -5.23 -13.84 -3.74
C ARG A 257 -4.78 -12.53 -4.35
N GLY A 258 -5.03 -11.46 -3.60
CA GLY A 258 -4.27 -10.24 -3.73
C GLY A 258 -4.63 -9.37 -4.93
N PHE A 259 -5.84 -8.83 -4.93
CA PHE A 259 -6.26 -7.77 -5.85
C PHE A 259 -5.26 -6.61 -5.84
N LEU A 260 -4.99 -6.04 -7.01
CA LEU A 260 -4.13 -4.85 -7.12
C LEU A 260 -4.95 -3.56 -7.03
N TYR A 261 -6.21 -3.64 -7.45
CA TYR A 261 -7.14 -2.53 -7.54
C TYR A 261 -8.51 -2.95 -7.03
N GLU A 262 -9.27 -1.98 -6.55
CA GLU A 262 -10.62 -2.21 -6.06
C GLU A 262 -11.56 -2.71 -7.17
N ASP A 263 -11.46 -2.18 -8.38
CA ASP A 263 -12.26 -2.64 -9.53
C ASP A 263 -12.04 -4.12 -9.87
N GLN A 264 -10.81 -4.62 -9.67
CA GLN A 264 -10.54 -6.05 -9.84
C GLN A 264 -11.31 -6.85 -8.79
N MET A 265 -11.27 -6.43 -7.53
CA MET A 265 -12.02 -7.08 -6.46
C MET A 265 -13.53 -7.04 -6.73
N ARG A 266 -14.05 -5.89 -7.19
CA ARG A 266 -15.47 -5.72 -7.56
C ARG A 266 -15.89 -6.73 -8.63
N PHE A 267 -15.19 -6.73 -9.76
CA PHE A 267 -15.51 -7.55 -10.92
C PHE A 267 -15.33 -9.06 -10.66
N MET A 268 -14.29 -9.43 -9.92
CA MET A 268 -13.87 -10.83 -9.78
C MET A 268 -14.49 -11.54 -8.59
N PHE A 269 -14.91 -10.80 -7.56
CA PHE A 269 -15.41 -11.37 -6.32
C PHE A 269 -16.71 -10.72 -5.86
N THR A 270 -16.70 -9.41 -5.57
CA THR A 270 -17.81 -8.74 -4.87
C THR A 270 -19.14 -8.91 -5.59
N ASP A 271 -19.17 -8.73 -6.92
CA ASP A 271 -20.41 -8.83 -7.70
C ASP A 271 -21.06 -10.22 -7.59
N PHE A 272 -20.25 -11.28 -7.55
CA PHE A 272 -20.76 -12.65 -7.40
C PHE A 272 -21.19 -12.93 -5.96
N PHE A 273 -20.37 -12.50 -5.00
CA PHE A 273 -20.64 -12.66 -3.58
C PHE A 273 -21.96 -11.97 -3.17
N LEU A 274 -22.16 -10.71 -3.57
CA LEU A 274 -23.36 -9.95 -3.23
C LEU A 274 -24.63 -10.53 -3.88
N LYS A 275 -24.54 -11.06 -5.11
CA LYS A 275 -25.64 -11.78 -5.74
C LYS A 275 -26.00 -13.07 -5.01
N ALA A 276 -25.01 -13.77 -4.44
CA ALA A 276 -25.24 -14.97 -3.64
C ALA A 276 -25.80 -14.64 -2.24
N LEU A 277 -25.43 -13.48 -1.68
CA LEU A 277 -25.86 -13.03 -0.37
C LEU A 277 -27.31 -12.48 -0.37
N ALA A 278 -27.70 -11.74 -1.43
CA ALA A 278 -28.95 -11.00 -1.48
C ALA A 278 -30.24 -11.87 -1.57
N ASP A 279 -31.29 -11.37 -0.91
CA ASP A 279 -32.72 -11.35 -1.31
C ASP A 279 -33.10 -11.47 -2.79
N GLY A 280 -32.56 -10.50 -3.52
CA GLY A 280 -33.23 -9.90 -4.66
C GLY A 280 -32.30 -8.92 -5.34
N LYS A 281 -32.72 -7.66 -5.50
CA LYS A 281 -31.93 -6.69 -6.27
C LYS A 281 -30.66 -6.27 -5.53
N VAL A 282 -29.60 -6.13 -6.30
CA VAL A 282 -28.35 -5.47 -5.94
C VAL A 282 -28.32 -4.16 -6.71
N PHE A 283 -28.22 -3.04 -5.99
CA PHE A 283 -28.08 -1.71 -6.56
C PHE A 283 -26.63 -1.27 -6.44
N THR A 284 -26.07 -0.68 -7.48
CA THR A 284 -24.70 -0.14 -7.49
C THR A 284 -24.72 1.37 -7.42
N GLU A 285 -23.71 1.95 -6.77
CA GLU A 285 -23.39 3.39 -6.73
C GLU A 285 -24.61 4.27 -6.42
N LYS A 286 -25.17 4.09 -5.22
CA LYS A 286 -26.37 4.82 -4.82
C LYS A 286 -26.04 5.97 -3.88
N THR A 287 -26.72 7.09 -4.11
CA THR A 287 -26.63 8.25 -3.24
C THR A 287 -27.42 7.98 -1.96
N VAL A 288 -26.77 8.20 -0.83
CA VAL A 288 -27.40 8.25 0.50
C VAL A 288 -27.44 9.70 0.96
N VAL A 289 -28.64 10.18 1.29
CA VAL A 289 -28.90 11.56 1.74
C VAL A 289 -29.33 11.56 3.19
N LYS A 290 -28.69 12.42 3.98
CA LYS A 290 -29.09 12.82 5.33
C LYS A 290 -29.34 14.31 5.37
N PRO A 291 -29.99 14.86 6.43
CA PRO A 291 -30.28 16.29 6.53
C PRO A 291 -29.09 17.22 6.36
N ARG A 292 -27.87 16.77 6.71
CA ARG A 292 -26.63 17.58 6.66
C ARG A 292 -25.47 16.93 5.92
N SER A 293 -25.69 15.78 5.27
CA SER A 293 -24.62 15.08 4.57
C SER A 293 -25.14 14.27 3.40
N LYS A 294 -24.30 14.10 2.39
CA LYS A 294 -24.54 13.22 1.25
C LYS A 294 -23.33 12.28 1.11
N GLY A 295 -23.57 11.03 0.75
CA GLY A 295 -22.52 10.09 0.40
C GLY A 295 -22.96 9.20 -0.76
N ILE A 296 -22.00 8.50 -1.37
CA ILE A 296 -22.26 7.50 -2.41
C ILE A 296 -21.80 6.16 -1.84
N VAL A 297 -22.72 5.22 -1.66
CA VAL A 297 -22.39 3.87 -1.25
C VAL A 297 -22.17 3.00 -2.50
N ASP A 298 -21.18 2.12 -2.44
CA ASP A 298 -20.80 1.28 -3.57
C ASP A 298 -21.91 0.32 -3.97
N TYR A 299 -22.52 -0.36 -2.99
CA TYR A 299 -23.65 -1.25 -3.25
C TYR A 299 -24.74 -1.14 -2.18
N ILE A 300 -25.94 -1.53 -2.56
CA ILE A 300 -27.05 -1.79 -1.65
C ILE A 300 -27.66 -3.13 -2.04
N ILE A 301 -27.76 -4.04 -1.08
CA ILE A 301 -28.40 -5.34 -1.29
C ILE A 301 -29.69 -5.43 -0.48
N GLN A 302 -30.66 -6.16 -0.99
CA GLN A 302 -31.86 -6.50 -0.23
C GLN A 302 -31.64 -7.83 0.51
N ILE A 303 -31.99 -7.93 1.79
CA ILE A 303 -32.07 -9.18 2.56
C ILE A 303 -33.39 -9.16 3.34
N GLY A 304 -34.31 -10.08 3.01
CA GLY A 304 -35.72 -9.92 3.38
C GLY A 304 -36.29 -8.60 2.85
N ASP A 305 -36.92 -7.82 3.72
CA ASP A 305 -37.48 -6.50 3.39
C ASP A 305 -36.52 -5.33 3.71
N ILE A 306 -35.26 -5.64 4.07
CA ILE A 306 -34.30 -4.64 4.53
C ILE A 306 -33.23 -4.41 3.46
N LEU A 307 -32.92 -3.14 3.21
CA LEU A 307 -31.86 -2.71 2.31
C LEU A 307 -30.58 -2.41 3.09
N ILE A 308 -29.48 -3.04 2.70
CA ILE A 308 -28.23 -3.02 3.44
C ILE A 308 -27.15 -2.35 2.59
N PRO A 309 -26.60 -1.21 3.05
CA PRO A 309 -25.47 -0.58 2.41
C PRO A 309 -24.22 -1.47 2.51
N ILE A 310 -23.49 -1.59 1.41
CA ILE A 310 -22.22 -2.30 1.32
C ILE A 310 -21.13 -1.33 0.84
N GLU A 311 -20.07 -1.21 1.60
CA GLU A 311 -18.87 -0.44 1.23
C GLU A 311 -17.75 -1.38 0.82
N ILE A 312 -17.08 -1.07 -0.30
CA ILE A 312 -16.01 -1.87 -0.85
C ILE A 312 -14.72 -1.07 -0.73
N LYS A 313 -13.65 -1.70 -0.25
CA LYS A 313 -12.31 -1.11 -0.22
C LYS A 313 -11.29 -2.16 -0.60
N LEU A 314 -10.17 -1.76 -1.21
CA LEU A 314 -9.09 -2.72 -1.44
C LEU A 314 -8.50 -3.25 -0.12
N ASN A 315 -8.28 -2.35 0.85
CA ASN A 315 -7.82 -2.68 2.20
C ASN A 315 -8.32 -1.59 3.18
N ILE A 316 -9.21 -1.96 4.09
CA ILE A 316 -9.84 -1.01 5.02
C ILE A 316 -8.81 -0.36 5.95
N GLN A 317 -7.74 -1.07 6.30
CA GLN A 317 -6.69 -0.54 7.19
C GLN A 317 -5.93 0.64 6.58
N THR A 318 -6.04 0.84 5.26
CA THR A 318 -5.31 1.88 4.52
C THR A 318 -6.14 3.15 4.27
N GLU A 319 -7.36 3.20 4.82
CA GLU A 319 -8.29 4.30 4.68
C GLU A 319 -8.24 5.19 5.94
N ALA A 320 -7.93 6.47 5.77
CA ALA A 320 -7.80 7.43 6.88
C ALA A 320 -9.12 7.61 7.66
N ASP A 321 -10.20 7.90 6.92
CA ASP A 321 -11.49 8.32 7.49
C ASP A 321 -12.58 7.28 7.23
N PHE A 322 -12.21 5.99 7.25
CA PHE A 322 -13.13 4.90 6.90
C PHE A 322 -14.41 4.93 7.72
N LEU A 323 -14.31 5.06 9.04
CA LEU A 323 -15.48 5.07 9.92
C LEU A 323 -16.36 6.30 9.69
N GLU A 324 -15.77 7.46 9.39
CA GLU A 324 -16.53 8.66 9.03
C GLU A 324 -17.29 8.48 7.71
N GLN A 325 -16.69 7.79 6.74
CA GLN A 325 -17.39 7.42 5.52
C GLN A 325 -18.59 6.50 5.82
N ILE A 326 -18.41 5.48 6.66
CA ILE A 326 -19.48 4.56 7.06
C ILE A 326 -20.61 5.29 7.79
N LEU A 327 -20.28 6.27 8.63
CA LEU A 327 -21.29 7.09 9.31
C LEU A 327 -22.21 7.83 8.34
N LYS A 328 -21.81 8.10 7.09
CA LYS A 328 -22.70 8.70 6.07
C LYS A 328 -23.83 7.75 5.65
N TYR A 329 -23.68 6.44 5.87
CA TYR A 329 -24.60 5.40 5.44
C TYR A 329 -25.38 4.73 6.58
N THR A 330 -25.35 5.28 7.80
CA THR A 330 -25.99 4.67 8.99
C THR A 330 -27.15 5.50 9.55
N GLY A 331 -28.15 4.87 10.18
CA GLY A 331 -29.26 5.58 10.81
C GLY A 331 -30.24 6.19 9.80
N PRO A 332 -31.14 7.09 10.25
CA PRO A 332 -32.19 7.65 9.38
C PRO A 332 -31.58 8.38 8.18
N ALA A 333 -31.70 7.77 7.01
CA ALA A 333 -31.19 8.29 5.75
C ALA A 333 -32.13 7.94 4.60
N LYS A 334 -32.01 8.63 3.48
CA LYS A 334 -32.73 8.31 2.24
C LYS A 334 -31.75 7.82 1.19
N ILE A 335 -31.98 6.62 0.68
CA ILE A 335 -31.29 6.08 -0.48
C ILE A 335 -32.04 6.56 -1.72
N GLN A 336 -31.37 7.31 -2.59
CA GLN A 336 -31.90 7.66 -3.91
C GLN A 336 -31.69 6.49 -4.86
N LEU A 337 -32.76 5.84 -5.28
CA LEU A 337 -32.72 4.79 -6.30
C LEU A 337 -32.70 5.39 -7.70
N THR A 338 -33.50 6.44 -7.90
CA THR A 338 -33.61 7.26 -9.12
C THR A 338 -33.78 8.74 -8.73
N ASN A 339 -33.95 9.63 -9.70
CA ASN A 339 -34.21 11.05 -9.44
C ASN A 339 -35.55 11.31 -8.71
N SER A 340 -36.50 10.38 -8.80
CA SER A 340 -37.85 10.51 -8.24
C SER A 340 -38.17 9.50 -7.13
N GLU A 341 -37.37 8.43 -7.00
CA GLU A 341 -37.61 7.37 -6.03
C GLU A 341 -36.53 7.35 -4.96
N SER A 342 -36.97 7.37 -3.71
CA SER A 342 -36.10 7.21 -2.55
C SER A 342 -36.69 6.24 -1.55
N ILE A 343 -35.82 5.47 -0.89
CA ILE A 343 -36.20 4.54 0.17
C ILE A 343 -35.53 4.97 1.47
N SER A 344 -36.25 4.91 2.57
CA SER A 344 -35.69 5.18 3.90
C SER A 344 -34.82 4.02 4.38
N LEU A 345 -33.65 4.36 4.87
CA LEU A 345 -32.78 3.50 5.64
C LEU A 345 -32.96 3.86 7.12
N GLU A 346 -33.34 2.90 7.94
CA GLU A 346 -33.72 3.13 9.35
C GLU A 346 -32.82 2.37 10.35
N HIS A 347 -31.74 1.75 9.86
CA HIS A 347 -30.79 0.99 10.66
C HIS A 347 -29.37 1.54 10.54
N SER A 348 -28.52 1.17 11.48
CA SER A 348 -27.12 1.60 11.55
C SER A 348 -26.13 0.54 11.06
N VAL A 349 -26.61 -0.56 10.49
CA VAL A 349 -25.78 -1.64 9.97
C VAL A 349 -25.26 -1.31 8.57
N VAL A 350 -23.96 -1.49 8.37
CA VAL A 350 -23.27 -1.45 7.07
C VAL A 350 -22.37 -2.67 7.01
N VAL A 351 -22.29 -3.31 5.84
CA VAL A 351 -21.32 -4.38 5.60
C VAL A 351 -20.17 -3.78 4.81
N ALA A 352 -18.93 -4.02 5.23
CA ALA A 352 -17.78 -3.67 4.43
C ALA A 352 -17.09 -4.93 3.90
N ILE A 353 -16.47 -4.83 2.74
CA ILE A 353 -15.73 -5.92 2.11
C ILE A 353 -14.39 -5.41 1.62
N ASP A 354 -13.32 -6.11 1.97
CA ASP A 354 -12.00 -5.91 1.40
C ASP A 354 -11.31 -7.23 1.02
N GLN A 355 -10.06 -7.15 0.58
CA GLN A 355 -9.30 -8.32 0.14
C GLN A 355 -8.99 -9.34 1.25
N ASN A 356 -9.24 -9.02 2.53
CA ASN A 356 -9.08 -9.94 3.65
C ASN A 356 -10.41 -10.61 4.02
N GLY A 357 -11.55 -9.93 3.84
CA GLY A 357 -12.84 -10.52 4.21
C GLY A 357 -14.01 -9.56 4.26
N VAL A 358 -15.05 -10.01 4.95
CA VAL A 358 -16.28 -9.26 5.20
C VAL A 358 -16.26 -8.75 6.64
N TYR A 359 -16.73 -7.52 6.84
CA TYR A 359 -16.79 -6.85 8.13
C TYR A 359 -18.20 -6.34 8.38
N PHE A 360 -18.62 -6.37 9.63
CA PHE A 360 -19.85 -5.71 10.05
C PHE A 360 -19.54 -4.45 10.80
N LEU A 361 -20.26 -3.39 10.42
CA LEU A 361 -20.23 -2.12 11.11
C LEU A 361 -21.63 -1.78 11.61
N LYS A 362 -21.73 -1.38 12.87
CA LYS A 362 -22.95 -0.90 13.51
C LYS A 362 -22.69 0.46 14.13
N GLY A 363 -23.37 1.49 13.61
CA GLY A 363 -23.25 2.85 14.13
C GLY A 363 -21.85 3.45 14.00
N GLY A 364 -21.07 3.05 12.99
CA GLY A 364 -19.70 3.52 12.80
C GLY A 364 -18.63 2.76 13.59
N HIS A 365 -18.98 1.61 14.19
CA HIS A 365 -18.03 0.75 14.90
C HIS A 365 -18.06 -0.67 14.34
N PHE A 366 -16.92 -1.37 14.37
CA PHE A 366 -16.88 -2.79 14.03
C PHE A 366 -17.67 -3.62 15.05
N ASP A 367 -18.51 -4.54 14.57
CA ASP A 367 -19.39 -5.37 15.39
C ASP A 367 -18.99 -6.86 15.27
N GLY A 368 -18.38 -7.39 16.32
CA GLY A 368 -17.87 -8.77 16.33
C GLY A 368 -16.71 -9.03 15.36
N CYS A 369 -16.03 -7.97 14.92
CA CYS A 369 -14.84 -7.99 14.06
C CYS A 369 -13.95 -6.76 14.37
N SER A 370 -12.85 -6.59 13.64
CA SER A 370 -12.02 -5.37 13.67
C SER A 370 -11.44 -5.08 12.28
N SER A 371 -10.76 -3.96 12.10
CA SER A 371 -10.11 -3.63 10.82
C SER A 371 -9.03 -4.63 10.40
N SER A 372 -8.46 -5.41 11.33
CA SER A 372 -7.47 -6.46 11.05
C SER A 372 -8.06 -7.87 11.03
N LEU A 373 -9.28 -8.05 11.56
CA LEU A 373 -9.89 -9.37 11.74
C LEU A 373 -11.32 -9.34 11.20
N PRO A 374 -11.55 -9.79 9.96
CA PRO A 374 -12.88 -9.85 9.37
C PRO A 374 -13.77 -10.85 10.10
N ILE A 375 -15.08 -10.65 9.98
CA ILE A 375 -16.08 -11.58 10.53
C ILE A 375 -16.19 -12.85 9.70
N LEU A 376 -15.85 -12.75 8.41
CA LEU A 376 -15.77 -13.85 7.47
C LEU A 376 -14.56 -13.60 6.56
N PRO A 377 -13.41 -14.24 6.83
CA PRO A 377 -12.24 -14.17 5.97
C PRO A 377 -12.56 -14.64 4.55
N ILE A 378 -11.96 -14.03 3.52
CA ILE A 378 -12.16 -14.44 2.11
C ILE A 378 -11.87 -15.93 1.91
N SER A 379 -10.85 -16.46 2.59
CA SER A 379 -10.46 -17.88 2.53
C SER A 379 -11.49 -18.84 3.10
N GLU A 380 -12.46 -18.36 3.88
CA GLU A 380 -13.49 -19.15 4.55
C GLU A 380 -14.88 -18.98 3.92
N ILE A 381 -14.96 -18.24 2.81
CA ILE A 381 -16.21 -18.06 2.08
C ILE A 381 -16.59 -19.36 1.36
N THR A 382 -17.73 -19.90 1.76
CA THR A 382 -18.37 -21.11 1.24
C THR A 382 -19.86 -20.84 1.10
N PRO A 383 -20.62 -21.67 0.36
CA PRO A 383 -22.08 -21.53 0.31
C PRO A 383 -22.72 -21.53 1.72
N GLN A 384 -22.20 -22.35 2.63
CA GLN A 384 -22.70 -22.43 3.99
C GLN A 384 -22.37 -21.18 4.82
N SER A 385 -21.16 -20.64 4.71
CA SER A 385 -20.79 -19.43 5.45
C SER A 385 -21.53 -18.18 4.93
N ILE A 386 -21.87 -18.12 3.63
CA ILE A 386 -22.77 -17.08 3.09
C ILE A 386 -24.16 -17.16 3.75
N LEU A 387 -24.73 -18.36 3.87
CA LEU A 387 -26.02 -18.54 4.55
C LEU A 387 -25.97 -18.15 6.03
N GLN A 388 -24.87 -18.48 6.71
CA GLN A 388 -24.65 -18.07 8.10
C GLN A 388 -24.52 -16.55 8.24
N LEU A 389 -23.73 -15.92 7.37
CA LEU A 389 -23.58 -14.47 7.32
C LEU A 389 -24.94 -13.78 7.13
N ARG A 390 -25.75 -14.29 6.21
CA ARG A 390 -27.11 -13.81 5.95
C ARG A 390 -28.02 -13.90 7.17
N ARG A 391 -27.97 -15.01 7.92
CA ARG A 391 -28.72 -15.16 9.18
C ARG A 391 -28.26 -14.14 10.20
N LYS A 392 -26.94 -14.02 10.39
CA LYS A 392 -26.36 -13.06 11.33
C LYS A 392 -26.78 -11.62 11.01
N ILE A 393 -26.80 -11.23 9.73
CA ILE A 393 -27.32 -9.93 9.31
C ILE A 393 -28.78 -9.74 9.72
N LYS A 394 -29.65 -10.73 9.46
CA LYS A 394 -31.06 -10.69 9.86
C LYS A 394 -31.21 -10.58 11.37
N ASP A 395 -30.41 -11.34 12.13
CA ASP A 395 -30.45 -11.33 13.60
C ASP A 395 -30.06 -9.97 14.18
N ILE A 396 -29.01 -9.33 13.64
CA ILE A 396 -28.58 -7.99 14.05
C ILE A 396 -29.66 -6.94 13.77
N LEU A 397 -30.38 -7.09 12.65
CA LEU A 397 -31.43 -6.18 12.22
C LEU A 397 -32.76 -6.40 12.98
N ASN A 398 -32.99 -7.60 13.51
CA ASN A 398 -34.21 -7.98 14.24
C ASN A 398 -34.17 -7.67 15.74
N PHE A 399 -33.12 -7.02 16.26
CA PHE A 399 -33.16 -6.53 17.63
C PHE A 399 -34.25 -5.45 17.78
N PRO A 400 -35.16 -5.57 18.76
CA PRO A 400 -36.14 -4.53 19.03
C PRO A 400 -35.40 -3.23 19.37
N LYS A 401 -35.85 -2.13 18.75
CA LYS A 401 -35.37 -0.77 19.02
C LYS A 401 -35.51 -0.40 20.48
#